data_AF-A0A450XLK6-F1
#
_entry.id   AF-A0A450XLK6-F1
#
_cell.length_a   1.000
_cell.length_b   1.000
_cell.length_c   1.000
_cell.angle_alpha   90.00
_cell.angle_beta   90.00
_cell.angle_gamma   90.00
#
_symmetry.space_group_name_H-M   'P 1'
#
loop_
_entity.id
_entity.type
_entity.pdbx_description
1 polymer ?
#
loop_
_entity_poly.entity_id
_entity_poly.type
_entity_poly.pdbx_seq_one_letter_code
_entity_poly.pdbx_strand_id
1 'polypeptide(L)'
;AEVAVQVVERWILARLRHRRFFSLVELNTAIRQLRGQMNDRPLQRHKVSRRELFETLDKPVLRPLPPTPYEYPLVKTKPASIGIIPKWAFPIDNPCY
;
A
#
# COMPACT_ATOMS: atom_id res chain seq x y z
N ALA A 1 -11.95 -5.46 10.63
CA ALA A 1 -10.55 -5.28 10.20
C ALA A 1 -10.19 -6.40 9.22
N GLU A 2 -9.49 -6.05 8.17
CA GLU A 2 -9.48 -6.70 6.86
C GLU A 2 -8.65 -8.00 6.85
N VAL A 3 -9.30 -9.15 7.10
CA VAL A 3 -8.64 -10.48 7.13
C VAL A 3 -7.83 -10.73 5.85
N ALA A 4 -8.31 -10.24 4.70
CA ALA A 4 -7.61 -10.30 3.44
C ALA A 4 -6.24 -9.60 3.50
N VAL A 5 -6.16 -8.38 4.03
CA VAL A 5 -4.90 -7.63 4.19
C VAL A 5 -3.91 -8.39 5.07
N GLN A 6 -4.38 -8.93 6.20
CA GLN A 6 -3.50 -9.69 7.08
C GLN A 6 -2.94 -10.96 6.44
N VAL A 7 -3.69 -11.59 5.52
CA VAL A 7 -3.20 -12.74 4.75
C VAL A 7 -2.09 -12.31 3.80
N VAL A 8 -2.27 -11.18 3.10
CA VAL A 8 -1.27 -10.63 2.19
C VAL A 8 0.01 -10.26 2.95
N GLU A 9 -0.12 -9.51 4.04
CA GLU A 9 0.99 -9.07 4.88
C GLU A 9 1.81 -10.25 5.38
N ARG A 10 1.15 -11.23 6.02
CA ARG A 10 1.83 -12.42 6.56
C ARG A 10 2.52 -13.23 5.47
N TRP A 11 1.89 -13.39 4.31
CA TRP A 11 2.47 -14.17 3.21
C TRP A 11 3.71 -13.51 2.62
N ILE A 12 3.67 -12.18 2.43
CA ILE A 12 4.81 -11.40 1.92
C ILE A 12 5.94 -11.37 2.95
N LEU A 13 5.65 -10.99 4.19
CA LEU A 13 6.66 -10.89 5.27
C LEU A 13 7.35 -12.23 5.52
N ALA A 14 6.60 -13.34 5.55
CA ALA A 14 7.17 -14.66 5.72
C ALA A 14 8.20 -15.00 4.63
N ARG A 15 8.02 -14.54 3.38
CA ARG A 15 8.96 -14.79 2.27
C ARG A 15 10.15 -13.83 2.27
N LEU A 16 10.01 -12.67 2.90
CA LEU A 16 11.06 -11.66 3.00
C LEU A 16 11.94 -11.81 4.26
N ARG A 17 11.52 -12.58 5.26
CA ARG A 17 12.15 -12.68 6.60
C ARG A 17 13.65 -13.03 6.63
N HIS A 18 14.19 -13.61 5.56
CA HIS A 18 15.61 -14.00 5.46
C HIS A 18 16.37 -13.20 4.39
N ARG A 19 15.76 -12.14 3.86
CA ARG A 19 16.37 -11.25 2.85
C ARG A 19 16.72 -9.93 3.49
N ARG A 20 17.92 -9.43 3.19
CA ARG A 20 18.34 -8.06 3.54
C ARG A 20 18.25 -7.21 2.29
N PHE A 21 17.72 -6.00 2.44
CA PHE A 21 17.58 -5.02 1.38
C PHE A 21 18.47 -3.83 1.70
N PHE A 22 19.07 -3.24 0.67
CA PHE A 22 19.96 -2.09 0.81
C PHE A 22 19.35 -0.81 0.22
N SER A 23 18.16 -0.92 -0.38
CA SER A 23 17.39 0.25 -0.81
C SER A 23 15.88 -0.01 -0.72
N LEU A 24 15.11 1.08 -0.58
CA LEU A 24 13.65 1.02 -0.64
C LEU A 24 13.15 0.58 -2.00
N VAL A 25 13.85 0.93 -3.07
CA VAL A 25 13.50 0.51 -4.45
C VAL A 25 13.57 -1.01 -4.57
N GLU A 26 14.65 -1.62 -4.08
CA GLU A 26 14.85 -3.07 -4.09
C GLU A 26 13.75 -3.80 -3.32
N LEU A 27 13.44 -3.31 -2.11
CA LEU A 27 12.35 -3.85 -1.28
C LEU A 27 11.00 -3.75 -2.01
N ASN A 28 10.67 -2.59 -2.56
CA ASN A 28 9.41 -2.36 -3.27
C ASN A 28 9.28 -3.26 -4.50
N THR A 29 10.36 -3.49 -5.24
CA THR A 29 10.37 -4.44 -6.35
C THR A 29 10.09 -5.86 -5.88
N ALA A 30 10.74 -6.31 -4.80
CA ALA A 30 10.51 -7.63 -4.23
C ALA A 30 9.05 -7.81 -3.74
N ILE A 31 8.48 -6.80 -3.09
CA ILE A 31 7.08 -6.80 -2.66
C ILE A 31 6.14 -6.91 -3.87
N ARG A 32 6.37 -6.12 -4.94
CA ARG A 32 5.56 -6.16 -6.17
C ARG A 32 5.57 -7.54 -6.83
N GLN A 33 6.74 -8.17 -6.92
CA GLN A 33 6.90 -9.53 -7.45
C GLN A 33 6.11 -10.55 -6.62
N LEU A 34 6.29 -10.52 -5.30
CA LEU A 34 5.59 -11.43 -4.38
C LEU A 34 4.08 -11.25 -4.43
N ARG A 35 3.60 -10.00 -4.46
CA ARG A 35 2.16 -9.70 -4.62
C ARG A 35 1.60 -10.31 -5.91
N GLY A 36 2.33 -10.19 -7.03
CA GLY A 36 1.95 -10.84 -8.29
C GLY A 36 1.78 -12.35 -8.14
N GLN A 37 2.83 -13.02 -7.64
CA GLN A 37 2.82 -14.48 -7.41
C GLN A 37 1.66 -14.93 -6.50
N MET A 38 1.36 -14.15 -5.46
CA MET A 38 0.25 -14.46 -4.55
C MET A 38 -1.12 -14.30 -5.22
N ASN A 39 -1.28 -13.31 -6.09
CA ASN A 39 -2.52 -13.06 -6.82
C ASN A 39 -2.78 -14.12 -7.89
N ASP A 40 -1.73 -14.63 -8.53
CA ASP A 40 -1.81 -15.70 -9.54
C ASP A 40 -1.93 -17.11 -8.90
N ARG A 41 -1.65 -17.26 -7.60
CA ARG A 41 -1.78 -18.55 -6.91
C ARG A 41 -3.26 -18.95 -6.77
N PRO A 42 -3.63 -20.20 -7.08
CA PRO A 42 -4.95 -20.74 -6.80
C PRO A 42 -5.32 -20.62 -5.31
N LEU A 43 -6.58 -20.30 -5.04
CA LEU A 43 -7.09 -20.25 -3.68
C LEU A 43 -7.16 -21.67 -3.08
N GLN A 44 -7.04 -21.80 -1.77
CA GLN A 44 -7.08 -23.13 -1.12
C GLN A 44 -8.42 -23.86 -1.35
N ARG A 45 -9.52 -23.10 -1.46
CA ARG A 45 -10.89 -23.64 -1.60
C ARG A 45 -11.42 -23.60 -3.02
N HIS A 46 -10.74 -22.88 -3.93
CA HIS A 46 -11.19 -22.71 -5.31
C HIS A 46 -10.04 -23.01 -6.25
N LYS A 47 -10.28 -23.77 -7.33
CA LYS A 47 -9.25 -24.08 -8.34
C LYS A 47 -8.81 -22.87 -9.18
N VAL A 48 -9.35 -21.70 -8.89
CA VAL A 48 -9.06 -20.42 -9.56
C VAL A 48 -8.24 -19.50 -8.64
N SER A 49 -7.44 -18.64 -9.26
CA SER A 49 -6.64 -17.62 -8.59
C SER A 49 -7.46 -16.37 -8.26
N ARG A 50 -6.91 -15.51 -7.38
CA ARG A 50 -7.54 -14.21 -7.07
C ARG A 50 -7.62 -13.32 -8.31
N ARG A 51 -6.60 -13.38 -9.17
CA ARG A 51 -6.56 -12.61 -10.41
C ARG A 51 -7.66 -13.04 -11.38
N GLU A 52 -7.86 -14.34 -11.55
CA GLU A 52 -8.94 -14.86 -12.41
C GLU A 52 -10.32 -14.42 -11.91
N LEU A 53 -10.54 -14.47 -10.59
CA LEU A 53 -11.78 -14.00 -9.99
C LEU A 53 -11.99 -12.50 -10.24
N PHE A 54 -10.96 -11.67 -10.05
CA PHE A 54 -11.03 -10.24 -10.33
C PHE A 54 -11.36 -9.95 -11.80
N GLU A 55 -10.68 -10.63 -12.73
CA GLU A 55 -10.90 -10.44 -14.17
C GLU A 55 -12.30 -10.88 -14.61
N THR A 56 -12.85 -11.93 -14.00
CA THR A 56 -14.15 -12.50 -14.38
C THR A 56 -15.33 -11.78 -13.72
N LEU A 57 -15.19 -11.36 -12.46
CA LEU A 57 -16.30 -10.87 -11.64
C LEU A 57 -16.25 -9.36 -11.46
N ASP A 58 -15.12 -8.83 -10.99
CA ASP A 58 -15.02 -7.44 -10.57
C ASP A 58 -14.77 -6.51 -11.76
N LYS A 59 -13.78 -6.81 -12.59
CA LYS A 59 -13.36 -5.99 -13.73
C LYS A 59 -14.50 -5.56 -14.67
N PRO A 60 -15.45 -6.42 -15.08
CA PRO A 60 -16.53 -5.99 -15.98
C PRO A 60 -17.53 -5.02 -15.34
N VAL A 61 -17.64 -4.98 -14.01
CA VAL A 61 -18.56 -4.09 -13.28
C VAL A 61 -17.87 -2.83 -12.73
N LEU A 62 -16.55 -2.71 -12.90
CA LEU A 62 -15.81 -1.50 -12.49
C LEU A 62 -16.15 -0.31 -13.38
N ARG A 63 -16.34 0.84 -12.74
CA ARG A 63 -16.42 2.12 -13.44
C ARG A 63 -15.05 2.46 -14.05
N PRO A 64 -15.01 3.16 -15.20
CA PRO A 64 -13.77 3.64 -15.77
C PRO A 64 -13.05 4.57 -14.78
N LEU A 65 -11.72 4.66 -14.91
CA LEU A 65 -10.91 5.54 -14.07
C LEU A 65 -11.36 6.99 -14.27
N PRO A 66 -11.69 7.74 -13.20
CA PRO A 66 -12.01 9.15 -13.32
C PRO A 66 -10.84 9.93 -13.97
N PRO A 67 -11.13 10.94 -14.80
CA PRO A 67 -10.08 11.74 -15.44
C PRO A 67 -9.30 12.60 -14.43
N THR A 68 -9.93 12.93 -13.30
CA THR A 68 -9.31 13.66 -12.20
C THR A 68 -8.65 12.67 -11.22
N PRO A 69 -7.36 12.83 -10.89
CA PRO A 69 -6.71 12.04 -9.86
C PRO A 69 -7.44 12.15 -8.52
N TYR A 70 -7.36 11.08 -7.72
CA TYR A 70 -7.84 11.13 -6.34
C TYR A 70 -6.93 12.05 -5.52
N GLU A 71 -7.51 13.12 -4.96
CA GLU A 71 -6.81 14.00 -4.03
C GLU A 71 -6.81 13.39 -2.63
N TYR A 72 -5.63 13.04 -2.13
CA TYR A 72 -5.48 12.57 -0.75
C TYR A 72 -5.73 13.73 0.22
N PRO A 73 -6.54 13.53 1.28
CA PRO A 73 -6.63 14.52 2.33
C PRO A 73 -5.25 14.68 2.97
N LEU A 74 -4.75 15.92 3.04
CA LEU A 74 -3.51 16.23 3.73
C LEU A 74 -3.66 15.82 5.20
N VAL A 75 -2.89 14.82 5.63
CA VAL A 75 -2.85 14.45 7.04
C VAL A 75 -2.13 15.57 7.77
N LYS A 76 -2.85 16.26 8.67
CA LYS A 76 -2.24 17.29 9.54
C LYS A 76 -1.19 16.61 10.41
N THR A 77 0.08 16.87 10.13
CA THR A 77 1.17 16.48 11.02
C THR A 77 1.15 17.41 12.24
N LYS A 78 1.22 16.84 13.44
CA LYS A 78 1.54 17.65 14.62
C LYS A 78 3.06 17.80 14.62
N PRO A 79 3.62 19.01 14.61
CA PRO A 79 5.04 19.17 14.76
C PRO A 79 5.46 18.54 16.09
N ALA A 80 6.49 17.71 16.07
CA ALA A 80 7.10 17.19 17.29
C ALA A 80 7.66 18.38 18.06
N SER A 81 7.25 18.54 19.32
CA SER A 81 7.83 19.54 20.22
C SER A 81 9.24 19.09 20.61
N ILE A 82 10.23 19.36 19.76
CA ILE A 82 11.62 19.44 20.20
C ILE A 82 11.68 20.71 21.03
N GLY A 83 11.99 20.58 22.33
CA GLY A 83 11.85 21.60 23.38
C GLY A 83 12.72 22.86 23.23
N ILE A 84 13.09 23.23 22.01
CA ILE A 84 13.95 24.37 21.68
C ILE A 84 13.24 25.36 20.73
N ILE A 85 12.08 25.00 20.16
CA ILE A 85 11.35 25.88 19.22
C ILE A 85 10.16 26.55 19.94
N PRO A 86 10.13 27.89 20.07
CA PRO A 86 9.03 28.59 20.72
C PRO A 86 7.74 28.52 19.89
N LYS A 87 6.59 28.51 20.56
CA LYS A 87 5.25 28.34 19.94
C LYS A 87 4.90 29.35 18.83
N TRP A 88 5.57 30.51 18.79
CA TRP A 88 5.37 31.53 17.76
C TRP A 88 6.20 31.28 16.48
N ALA A 89 7.12 30.31 16.48
CA ALA A 89 8.00 30.01 15.35
C ALA A 89 7.42 28.99 14.34
N PHE A 90 6.12 28.73 14.39
CA PHE A 90 5.39 28.02 13.33
C PHE A 90 4.60 29.05 12.51
N PRO A 91 5.12 29.54 11.37
CA PRO A 91 4.32 30.28 10.42
C PRO A 91 3.21 29.34 9.93
N ILE A 92 1.95 29.79 10.01
CA ILE A 92 0.78 29.04 9.54
C ILE A 92 0.72 29.04 8.00
N ASP A 93 1.69 29.66 7.34
CA ASP A 93 1.65 29.94 5.93
C ASP A 93 2.78 29.15 5.26
N ASN A 94 2.50 27.89 4.91
CA ASN A 94 3.21 27.29 3.78
C ASN A 94 2.24 26.52 2.88
N PRO A 95 1.82 27.12 1.75
CA PRO A 95 1.18 26.38 0.68
C PRO A 95 2.29 25.64 -0.06
N CYS A 96 2.21 24.30 -0.09
CA CYS A 96 3.02 23.45 -0.95
C CYS A 96 4.49 23.29 -0.49
N TYR A 97 4.78 22.22 0.24
CA TYR A 97 5.48 21.01 -0.23
C TYR A 97 5.46 19.95 0.88
#